data_AF-A0A7X9IEX1-F1
#
_entry.id   AF-A0A7X9IEX1-F1
#
_cell.length_a   1.000
_cell.length_b   1.000
_cell.length_c   1.000
_cell.angle_alpha   90.00
_cell.angle_beta   90.00
_cell.angle_gamma   90.00
#
_symmetry.space_group_name_H-M   'P 1'
#
loop_
_entity.id
_entity.type
_entity.pdbx_description
1 polymer ?
#
loop_
_entity_poly.entity_id
_entity_poly.type
_entity_poly.pdbx_seq_one_letter_code
_entity_poly.pdbx_strand_id
1 'polypeptide(L)'
;MSERRASSPRTWAILIFGVALLVRLIYLIQIKANPYFASPDVDELWHLRWAMEILDTSFWGTEVYFRGPLYPYLLALFWKITGASYFWTRFIQLAFGAASVSLTYLIGR
;
A
#
# COMPACT_ATOMS: atom_id res chain seq x y z
N MET A 1 -35.09 -23.11 18.76
CA MET A 1 -34.53 -22.87 17.40
C MET A 1 -33.86 -21.51 17.40
N SER A 2 -32.52 -21.43 17.42
CA SER A 2 -31.83 -20.14 17.32
C SER A 2 -31.82 -19.69 15.87
N GLU A 3 -32.43 -18.55 15.57
CA GLU A 3 -32.33 -17.91 14.27
C GLU A 3 -30.87 -17.59 13.95
N ARG A 4 -30.30 -18.26 12.94
CA ARG A 4 -29.01 -17.84 12.39
C ARG A 4 -29.24 -16.53 11.66
N ARG A 5 -28.90 -15.39 12.30
CA ARG A 5 -28.82 -14.10 11.61
C ARG A 5 -27.87 -14.27 10.42
N ALA A 6 -28.39 -14.14 9.20
CA ALA A 6 -27.56 -14.06 8.01
C ALA A 6 -26.57 -12.91 8.20
N SER A 7 -25.28 -13.22 8.19
CA SER A 7 -24.19 -12.25 8.32
C SER A 7 -24.32 -11.19 7.22
N SER A 8 -24.28 -9.91 7.61
CA SER A 8 -24.40 -8.82 6.65
C SER A 8 -23.20 -8.82 5.69
N PRO A 9 -23.37 -8.37 4.43
CA PRO A 9 -22.25 -8.22 3.49
C PRO A 9 -21.11 -7.33 4.02
N ARG A 10 -21.43 -6.37 4.90
CA ARG A 10 -20.42 -5.57 5.60
C ARG A 10 -19.53 -6.44 6.50
N THR A 11 -20.13 -7.42 7.19
CA THR A 11 -19.39 -8.37 8.03
C THR A 11 -18.40 -9.16 7.19
N TRP A 12 -18.84 -9.67 6.03
CA TRP A 12 -17.96 -10.39 5.11
C TRP A 12 -16.84 -9.51 4.55
N ALA A 13 -17.15 -8.27 4.13
CA ALA A 13 -16.14 -7.33 3.65
C ALA A 13 -15.06 -7.03 4.72
N ILE A 14 -15.46 -6.90 5.99
CA ILE A 14 -14.53 -6.71 7.12
C ILE A 14 -13.68 -7.95 7.35
N LEU A 15 -14.27 -9.15 7.33
CA LEU A 15 -13.52 -10.41 7.48
C LEU A 15 -12.52 -10.59 6.34
N ILE A 16 -12.93 -10.33 5.10
CA ILE A 16 -12.06 -10.37 3.92
C ILE A 16 -10.91 -9.36 4.06
N PHE A 17 -11.20 -8.14 4.50
CA PHE A 17 -10.18 -7.12 4.76
C PHE A 17 -9.18 -7.62 5.80
N GLY A 18 -9.68 -8.14 6.92
CA GLY A 18 -8.86 -8.62 8.04
C GLY A 18 -7.93 -9.76 7.63
N VAL A 19 -8.45 -10.75 6.89
CA VAL A 19 -7.63 -11.86 6.37
C VAL A 19 -6.60 -11.36 5.36
N ALA A 20 -7.02 -10.51 4.41
CA ALA A 20 -6.13 -9.95 3.39
C ALA A 20 -5.00 -9.11 4.01
N LEU A 21 -5.30 -8.34 5.05
CA LEU A 21 -4.35 -7.53 5.80
C LEU A 21 -3.40 -8.40 6.63
N LEU A 22 -3.93 -9.42 7.34
CA LEU A 22 -3.15 -10.32 8.18
C LEU A 22 -2.07 -11.06 7.39
N VAL A 23 -2.44 -11.65 6.24
CA VAL A 23 -1.48 -12.36 5.37
C VAL A 23 -0.37 -11.42 4.91
N ARG A 24 -0.73 -10.19 4.50
CA ARG A 24 0.25 -9.19 4.05
C ARG A 24 1.14 -8.69 5.18
N LEU A 25 0.60 -8.56 6.39
CA LEU A 25 1.37 -8.14 7.57
C LEU A 25 2.38 -9.21 7.99
N ILE A 26 1.98 -10.50 7.98
CA ILE A 26 2.88 -11.62 8.22
C ILE A 26 4.05 -11.57 7.24
N TYR A 27 3.75 -11.42 5.94
CA TYR A 27 4.78 -11.30 4.91
C TYR A 27 5.68 -10.06 5.12
N LEU A 28 5.11 -8.90 5.45
CA LEU A 28 5.88 -7.67 5.70
C LEU A 28 6.88 -7.86 6.85
N ILE A 29 6.47 -8.54 7.92
CA ILE A 29 7.33 -8.85 9.07
C ILE A 29 8.44 -9.84 8.65
N GLN A 30 8.11 -10.86 7.85
CA GLN A 30 9.10 -11.83 7.36
C GLN A 30 10.15 -11.18 6.45
N ILE A 31 9.72 -10.39 5.47
CA ILE A 31 10.64 -9.76 4.50
C ILE A 31 11.47 -8.64 5.12
N LYS A 32 11.08 -8.09 6.28
CA LYS A 32 11.89 -7.09 7.01
C LYS A 32 13.32 -7.55 7.29
N ALA A 33 13.54 -8.85 7.48
CA ALA A 33 14.86 -9.42 7.72
C ALA A 33 15.72 -9.57 6.46
N ASN A 34 15.14 -9.36 5.27
CA ASN A 34 15.85 -9.48 4.00
C ASN A 34 16.72 -8.22 3.74
N PRO A 35 17.99 -8.37 3.30
CA PRO A 35 18.84 -7.24 2.92
C PRO A 35 18.21 -6.28 1.90
N TYR A 36 17.40 -6.79 0.97
CA TYR A 36 16.71 -5.99 -0.04
C TYR A 36 15.54 -5.16 0.52
N PHE A 37 15.15 -5.37 1.79
CA PHE A 37 14.04 -4.63 2.39
C PHE A 37 14.29 -3.12 2.42
N ALA A 38 15.50 -2.68 2.75
CA ALA A 38 15.84 -1.25 2.80
C ALA A 38 16.66 -0.83 1.57
N SER A 39 16.72 -1.65 0.53
CA SER A 39 17.51 -1.44 -0.68
C SER A 39 16.60 -1.61 -1.90
N PRO A 40 15.76 -0.61 -2.19
CA PRO A 40 14.87 -0.64 -3.35
C PRO A 40 15.70 -0.79 -4.63
N ASP A 41 15.21 -1.60 -5.56
CA ASP A 41 15.90 -1.90 -6.81
C ASP A 41 14.97 -1.68 -8.01
N VAL A 42 15.58 -1.43 -9.17
CA VAL A 42 14.94 -1.18 -10.46
C VAL A 42 13.72 -0.26 -10.33
N ASP A 43 12.50 -0.80 -10.41
CA ASP A 43 11.26 -0.03 -10.42
C ASP A 43 10.97 0.65 -9.08
N GLU A 44 11.26 -0.01 -7.94
CA GLU A 44 11.04 0.59 -6.62
C GLU A 44 11.97 1.78 -6.42
N LEU A 45 13.22 1.65 -6.85
CA LEU A 45 14.21 2.72 -6.77
C LEU A 45 13.81 3.92 -7.62
N TRP A 46 13.32 3.66 -8.83
CA TRP A 46 12.82 4.72 -9.72
C TRP A 46 11.67 5.50 -9.10
N HIS A 47 10.68 4.82 -8.56
CA HIS A 47 9.55 5.48 -7.91
C HIS A 47 9.95 6.24 -6.66
N LEU A 48 10.85 5.67 -5.85
CA LEU A 48 11.33 6.35 -4.66
C LEU A 48 12.15 7.60 -4.99
N ARG A 49 13.02 7.55 -6.01
CA ARG A 49 13.77 8.73 -6.47
C ARG A 49 12.84 9.84 -6.94
N TRP A 50 11.83 9.50 -7.72
CA TRP A 50 10.84 10.50 -8.16
C TRP A 50 10.02 11.05 -6.98
N ALA A 51 9.66 10.20 -6.02
CA ALA A 51 9.02 10.66 -4.78
C ALA A 51 9.92 11.63 -3.98
N MET A 52 11.23 11.36 -3.89
CA MET A 52 12.19 12.28 -3.27
C MET A 52 12.29 13.60 -4.04
N GLU A 53 12.33 13.56 -5.37
CA GLU A 53 12.34 14.76 -6.22
C GLU A 53 11.10 15.65 -5.97
N ILE A 54 9.92 15.04 -5.84
CA ILE A 54 8.67 15.74 -5.51
C ILE A 54 8.75 16.43 -4.14
N LEU A 55 9.44 15.82 -3.17
CA LEU A 55 9.58 16.35 -1.81
C LEU A 55 10.66 17.43 -1.70
N ASP A 56 11.78 17.26 -2.40
CA ASP A 56 13.01 18.02 -2.16
C ASP A 56 13.31 19.06 -3.26
N THR A 57 12.81 18.89 -4.49
CA THR A 57 13.23 19.68 -5.65
C THR A 57 12.07 20.40 -6.33
N SER A 58 11.12 19.65 -6.91
CA SER A 58 10.03 20.21 -7.72
C SER A 58 8.79 19.38 -7.54
N PHE A 59 7.70 20.00 -7.06
CA PHE A 59 6.41 19.32 -6.98
C PHE A 59 5.98 18.75 -8.33
N TRP A 60 6.31 19.40 -9.45
CA TRP A 60 5.91 18.95 -10.80
C TRP A 60 6.89 17.97 -11.44
N GLY A 61 8.04 17.70 -10.79
CA GLY A 61 9.19 17.07 -11.43
C GLY A 61 9.98 18.05 -12.29
N THR A 62 11.16 17.60 -12.71
CA THR A 62 12.08 18.33 -13.59
C THR A 62 12.18 17.68 -14.98
N GLU A 63 11.76 16.43 -15.08
CA GLU A 63 11.79 15.62 -16.30
C GLU A 63 10.38 15.39 -16.87
N VAL A 64 10.32 15.00 -18.15
CA VAL A 64 9.06 14.61 -18.79
C VAL A 64 8.54 13.31 -18.16
N TYR A 65 7.23 13.25 -17.90
CA TYR A 65 6.60 12.06 -17.34
C TYR A 65 6.72 10.87 -18.29
N PHE A 66 7.55 9.89 -17.91
CA PHE A 66 7.67 8.61 -18.61
C PHE A 66 6.57 7.60 -18.22
N ARG A 67 5.96 7.76 -17.03
CA ARG A 67 4.88 6.90 -16.49
C ARG A 67 3.80 7.76 -15.82
N GLY A 68 2.67 7.14 -15.49
CA GLY A 68 1.59 7.80 -14.75
C GLY A 68 2.07 8.37 -13.41
N PRO A 69 1.84 9.65 -13.11
CA PRO A 69 2.48 10.34 -11.98
C PRO A 69 1.84 10.01 -10.62
N LEU A 70 0.61 9.48 -10.60
CA LEU A 70 -0.17 9.30 -9.37
C LEU A 70 0.59 8.50 -8.29
N TYR A 71 1.26 7.41 -8.67
CA TYR A 71 1.97 6.56 -7.72
C TYR A 71 3.16 7.29 -7.06
N PRO A 72 4.09 7.93 -7.79
CA PRO A 72 5.13 8.78 -7.21
C PRO A 72 4.62 9.85 -6.22
N TYR A 73 3.52 10.54 -6.52
CA TYR A 73 2.93 11.53 -5.61
C TYR A 73 2.37 10.90 -4.34
N LEU A 74 1.64 9.79 -4.45
CA LEU A 74 1.16 9.04 -3.28
C LEU A 74 2.33 8.51 -2.46
N LEU A 75 3.36 8.01 -3.11
CA LEU A 75 4.57 7.52 -2.46
C LEU A 75 5.30 8.65 -1.72
N ALA A 76 5.43 9.83 -2.34
CA ALA A 76 6.00 11.02 -1.69
C ALA A 76 5.22 11.41 -0.42
N LEU A 77 3.88 11.40 -0.49
CA LEU A 77 3.04 11.65 0.68
C LEU A 77 3.28 10.61 1.79
N PHE A 78 3.27 9.32 1.45
CA PHE A 78 3.49 8.23 2.41
C PHE A 78 4.89 8.29 3.02
N TRP A 79 5.90 8.52 2.20
CA TRP A 79 7.28 8.67 2.62
C TRP A 79 7.44 9.83 3.61
N LYS A 80 6.78 10.96 3.34
CA LYS A 80 6.76 12.14 4.21
C LYS A 80 6.09 11.86 5.56
N ILE A 81 4.87 11.31 5.57
CA ILE A 81 4.12 11.09 6.83
C ILE A 81 4.72 9.96 7.69
N THR A 82 5.43 9.02 7.07
CA THR A 82 6.07 7.91 7.78
C THR A 82 7.50 8.21 8.24
N GLY A 83 8.02 9.40 7.91
CA GLY A 83 9.38 9.81 8.27
C GLY A 83 10.46 8.98 7.57
N ALA A 84 10.33 8.79 6.26
CA ALA A 84 11.26 8.01 5.44
C ALA A 84 11.42 6.54 5.88
N SER A 85 10.35 5.95 6.42
CA SER A 85 10.35 4.56 6.86
C SER A 85 9.81 3.63 5.78
N TYR A 86 10.68 2.75 5.26
CA TYR A 86 10.30 1.68 4.35
C TYR A 86 9.19 0.78 4.92
N PHE A 87 9.27 0.46 6.22
CA PHE A 87 8.30 -0.41 6.88
C PHE A 87 6.90 0.21 6.89
N TRP A 88 6.78 1.44 7.39
CA TRP A 88 5.49 2.11 7.50
C TRP A 88 4.94 2.52 6.13
N THR A 89 5.80 2.88 5.17
CA THR A 89 5.38 3.16 3.79
C THR A 89 4.78 1.92 3.13
N ARG A 90 5.38 0.74 3.30
CA ARG A 90 4.82 -0.51 2.80
C ARG A 90 3.59 -0.95 3.58
N PHE A 91 3.51 -0.66 4.88
CA PHE A 91 2.32 -0.91 5.70
C PHE A 91 1.08 -0.16 5.19
N ILE A 92 1.23 1.10 4.81
CA ILE A 92 0.13 1.88 4.23
C ILE A 92 -0.29 1.27 2.88
N GLN A 93 0.67 0.95 2.02
CA GLN A 93 0.39 0.35 0.70
C GLN A 93 -0.33 -1.01 0.82
N LEU A 94 0.07 -1.86 1.77
CA LEU A 94 -0.62 -3.15 1.98
C LEU A 94 -2.03 -2.99 2.54
N ALA A 95 -2.31 -1.92 3.30
CA ALA A 95 -3.66 -1.61 3.78
C ALA A 95 -4.57 -1.17 2.63
N PHE A 96 -4.07 -0.37 1.69
CA PHE A 96 -4.77 -0.06 0.44
C PHE A 96 -5.02 -1.33 -0.39
N GLY A 97 -4.03 -2.21 -0.51
CA GLY A 97 -4.19 -3.50 -1.19
C GLY A 97 -5.24 -4.40 -0.54
N ALA A 98 -5.31 -4.44 0.80
CA ALA A 98 -6.36 -5.17 1.52
C ALA A 98 -7.74 -4.54 1.32
N ALA A 99 -7.83 -3.21 1.30
CA ALA A 99 -9.08 -2.49 1.01
C ALA A 99 -9.60 -2.81 -0.39
N SER A 100 -8.72 -2.89 -1.40
CA SER A 100 -9.09 -3.27 -2.77
C SER A 100 -9.79 -4.63 -2.81
N VAL A 101 -9.29 -5.64 -2.09
CA VAL A 101 -9.92 -6.98 -2.04
C VAL A 101 -11.35 -6.91 -1.49
N SER A 102 -11.57 -6.15 -0.41
CA SER A 102 -12.90 -5.97 0.17
C SER A 102 -13.85 -5.16 -0.72
N LEU A 103 -13.35 -4.15 -1.40
CA LEU A 103 -14.13 -3.37 -2.36
C LEU A 103 -14.55 -4.23 -3.57
N THR A 104 -13.66 -5.09 -4.07
CA THR A 104 -14.00 -6.06 -5.13
C THR A 104 -15.13 -6.98 -4.70
N TYR A 105 -15.10 -7.51 -3.46
CA TYR A 105 -16.20 -8.31 -2.93
C TYR A 105 -17.53 -7.53 -2.88
N LEU A 106 -17.50 -6.27 -2.45
CA LEU A 106 -18.71 -5.44 -2.36
C LEU A 106 -19.32 -5.12 -3.71
N ILE A 107 -18.49 -4.98 -4.76
CA ILE A 107 -18.95 -4.68 -6.13
C ILE A 107 -19.44 -5.95 -6.84
N GLY A 108 -18.84 -7.11 -6.56
CA GLY A 108 -19.18 -8.38 -7.22
C GLY A 108 -20.34 -9.17 -6.60
N ARG A 109 -20.95 -8.66 -5.52
CA ARG A 109 -22.02 -9.31 -4.77
C ARG A 109 -23.36 -8.63 -5.03
#